data_AF-A0A506UV83-F1
#
_entry.id   AF-A0A506UV83-F1
#
_cell.length_a   1.000
_cell.length_b   1.000
_cell.length_c   1.000
_cell.angle_alpha   90.00
_cell.angle_beta   90.00
_cell.angle_gamma   90.00
#
_symmetry.space_group_name_H-M   'P 1'
#
loop_
_entity.id
_entity.type
_entity.pdbx_description
1 polymer ?
#
loop_
_entity_poly.entity_id
_entity_poly.type
_entity_poly.pdbx_seq_one_letter_code
_entity_poly.pdbx_strand_id
1 'polypeptide(L)'
;MMTVSPRNMPGTVTGKDAPADENWLSKAGEGTGVPIPSQVADKLRGRTYSSFDAFRRAVWREVGRVDVLTKNFDILRKTFVKNSKSPLVDIKDRKGGRKRFEIHHIKSIEDGGAVYDIDNLGITTPKNHVNIHK
;
A
#
# COMPACT_ATOMS: atom_id res chain seq x y z
N MET A 1 -28.78 -1.44 -11.62
CA MET A 1 -28.32 -1.56 -10.20
C MET A 1 -27.00 -0.83 -10.07
N MET A 2 -26.89 0.14 -9.16
CA MET A 2 -25.57 0.70 -8.81
C MET A 2 -24.83 -0.33 -7.97
N THR A 3 -23.85 -1.02 -8.55
CA THR A 3 -22.99 -1.94 -7.81
C THR A 3 -22.07 -1.13 -6.91
N VAL A 4 -22.19 -1.30 -5.60
CA VAL A 4 -21.23 -0.74 -4.65
C VAL A 4 -19.89 -1.41 -4.92
N SER A 5 -18.85 -0.63 -5.24
CA SER A 5 -17.51 -1.17 -5.42
C SER A 5 -17.11 -1.99 -4.19
N PRO A 6 -16.57 -3.21 -4.32
CA PRO A 6 -16.13 -4.02 -3.18
C PRO A 6 -15.11 -3.30 -2.27
N ARG A 7 -14.37 -2.32 -2.81
CA ARG A 7 -13.46 -1.45 -2.03
C ARG A 7 -14.17 -0.54 -1.03
N ASN A 8 -15.46 -0.32 -1.20
CA ASN A 8 -16.28 0.49 -0.31
C ASN A 8 -17.05 -0.35 0.71
N MET A 9 -16.88 -1.68 0.68
CA MET A 9 -17.49 -2.58 1.66
C MET A 9 -16.51 -2.90 2.79
N PRO A 10 -17.01 -3.14 4.01
CA PRO A 10 -16.16 -3.56 5.11
C PRO A 10 -15.48 -4.90 4.85
N GLY A 11 -14.31 -5.12 5.45
CA GLY A 11 -13.66 -6.42 5.40
C GLY A 11 -12.52 -6.55 6.41
N THR A 12 -12.21 -7.81 6.72
CA THR A 12 -11.18 -8.20 7.69
C THR A 12 -9.87 -8.50 6.96
N VAL A 13 -8.77 -7.99 7.51
CA VAL A 13 -7.44 -8.17 6.92
C VAL A 13 -6.91 -9.57 7.15
N THR A 14 -6.43 -10.21 6.07
CA THR A 14 -5.77 -11.52 6.05
C THR A 14 -4.39 -11.42 5.39
N GLY A 15 -3.71 -12.55 5.24
CA GLY A 15 -2.43 -12.65 4.52
C GLY A 15 -1.26 -12.96 5.44
N LYS A 16 -0.13 -13.31 4.82
CA LYS A 16 1.10 -13.77 5.47
C LYS A 16 2.09 -12.62 5.66
N ASP A 17 3.24 -12.97 6.23
CA ASP A 17 4.32 -12.05 6.54
C ASP A 17 5.29 -11.92 5.37
N ALA A 18 5.71 -10.68 5.09
CA ALA A 18 6.81 -10.39 4.18
C ALA A 18 7.93 -9.66 4.95
N PRO A 19 9.19 -10.15 4.93
CA PRO A 19 10.30 -9.44 5.54
C PRO A 19 10.59 -8.15 4.76
N ALA A 20 11.01 -7.10 5.48
CA ALA A 20 11.34 -5.81 4.90
C ALA A 20 12.46 -5.14 5.71
N ASP A 21 13.37 -4.48 5.01
CA ASP A 21 14.47 -3.70 5.57
C ASP A 21 14.28 -2.19 5.34
N GLU A 22 15.31 -1.39 5.60
CA GLU A 22 15.30 0.06 5.42
C GLU A 22 15.15 0.54 3.97
N ASN A 23 15.35 -0.33 2.98
CA ASN A 23 15.26 -0.07 1.56
C ASN A 23 14.05 -0.75 0.91
N TRP A 24 13.06 -1.16 1.71
CA TRP A 24 11.90 -1.94 1.26
C TRP A 24 11.10 -1.33 0.11
N LEU A 25 11.12 0.01 -0.06
CA LEU A 25 10.44 0.70 -1.18
C LEU A 25 11.27 0.80 -2.47
N SER A 26 12.56 0.44 -2.46
CA SER A 26 13.47 0.61 -3.59
C SER A 26 12.99 -0.08 -4.88
N LYS A 27 12.32 -1.23 -4.74
CA LYS A 27 11.78 -2.02 -5.84
C LYS A 27 10.29 -1.79 -6.12
N ALA A 28 9.66 -0.80 -5.50
CA ALA A 28 8.25 -0.50 -5.75
C ALA A 28 7.97 -0.06 -7.20
N GLY A 29 9.02 0.34 -7.94
CA GLY A 29 8.96 0.68 -9.36
C GLY A 29 9.03 -0.52 -10.31
N GLU A 30 9.13 -1.75 -9.80
CA GLU A 30 9.35 -2.97 -10.58
C GLU A 30 8.20 -3.98 -10.35
N GLY A 31 8.01 -4.90 -11.30
CA GLY A 31 7.02 -5.98 -11.20
C GLY A 31 5.64 -5.50 -10.73
N THR A 32 5.04 -6.21 -9.77
CA THR A 32 3.78 -5.84 -9.12
C THR A 32 3.96 -4.89 -7.93
N GLY A 33 5.17 -4.35 -7.73
CA GLY A 33 5.56 -3.56 -6.57
C GLY A 33 6.18 -4.42 -5.45
N VAL A 34 6.19 -3.87 -4.24
CA VAL A 34 6.74 -4.53 -3.05
C VAL A 34 5.62 -4.93 -2.09
N PRO A 35 5.75 -6.05 -1.36
CA PRO A 35 4.72 -6.48 -0.43
C PRO A 35 4.56 -5.49 0.74
N ILE A 36 3.43 -5.56 1.44
CA ILE A 36 3.28 -4.86 2.72
C ILE A 36 4.17 -5.54 3.75
N PRO A 37 5.07 -4.81 4.44
CA PRO A 37 5.95 -5.37 5.46
C PRO A 37 5.22 -6.10 6.59
N SER A 38 5.77 -7.21 7.07
CA SER A 38 5.28 -8.01 8.21
C SER A 38 5.04 -7.15 9.46
N GLN A 39 5.97 -6.25 9.79
CA GLN A 39 5.85 -5.33 10.93
C GLN A 39 4.59 -4.45 10.86
N VAL A 40 4.05 -4.22 9.66
CA VAL A 40 2.80 -3.52 9.40
C VAL A 40 1.63 -4.51 9.33
N ALA A 41 1.77 -5.61 8.58
CA ALA A 41 0.74 -6.62 8.42
C ALA A 41 0.24 -7.17 9.77
N ASP A 42 1.16 -7.45 10.70
CA ASP A 42 0.85 -7.94 12.05
C ASP A 42 -0.06 -7.00 12.85
N LYS A 43 0.04 -5.69 12.63
CA LYS A 43 -0.80 -4.68 13.31
C LYS A 43 -2.18 -4.52 12.69
N LEU A 44 -2.37 -5.05 11.49
CA LEU A 44 -3.60 -4.90 10.70
C LEU A 44 -4.40 -6.20 10.62
N ARG A 45 -3.74 -7.36 10.64
CA ARG A 45 -4.35 -8.69 10.53
C ARG A 45 -5.44 -8.89 11.59
N GLY A 46 -6.56 -9.49 11.18
CA GLY A 46 -7.71 -9.73 12.05
C GLY A 46 -8.55 -8.49 12.36
N ARG A 47 -8.14 -7.28 11.95
CA ARG A 47 -8.93 -6.06 12.10
C ARG A 47 -9.86 -5.88 10.92
N THR A 48 -11.08 -5.40 11.18
CA THR A 48 -12.04 -5.00 10.17
C THR A 48 -11.91 -3.51 9.87
N TYR A 49 -11.89 -3.17 8.58
CA TYR A 49 -11.96 -1.78 8.10
C TYR A 49 -13.26 -1.57 7.35
N SER A 50 -13.84 -0.38 7.43
CA SER A 50 -15.09 -0.03 6.76
C SER A 50 -14.95 0.17 5.25
N SER A 51 -13.74 0.45 4.78
CA SER A 51 -13.42 0.59 3.36
C SER A 51 -11.92 0.37 3.12
N PHE A 52 -11.56 0.12 1.86
CA PHE A 52 -10.16 -0.02 1.47
C PHE A 52 -9.37 1.27 1.71
N ASP A 53 -10.01 2.45 1.63
CA ASP A 53 -9.34 3.70 1.94
C ASP A 53 -9.04 3.85 3.45
N ALA A 54 -9.93 3.35 4.32
CA ALA A 54 -9.67 3.27 5.76
C ALA A 54 -8.49 2.33 6.05
N PHE A 55 -8.46 1.17 5.40
CA PHE A 55 -7.34 0.23 5.45
C PHE A 55 -6.03 0.88 4.94
N ARG A 56 -6.06 1.52 3.77
CA ARG A 56 -4.90 2.22 3.17
C ARG A 56 -4.32 3.27 4.13
N ARG A 57 -5.16 4.08 4.78
CA ARG A 57 -4.70 5.03 5.82
C ARG A 57 -4.02 4.31 6.98
N ALA A 58 -4.56 3.17 7.41
CA ALA A 58 -3.98 2.37 8.48
C ALA A 58 -2.61 1.80 8.10
N VAL A 59 -2.44 1.28 6.89
CA VAL A 59 -1.13 0.84 6.37
C VAL A 59 -0.10 1.94 6.52
N TRP A 60 -0.37 3.14 6.01
CA TRP A 60 0.60 4.23 6.07
C TRP A 60 0.86 4.76 7.48
N ARG A 61 -0.15 4.71 8.37
CA ARG A 61 0.02 5.06 9.78
C ARG A 61 0.97 4.09 10.48
N GLU A 62 0.79 2.79 10.29
CA GLU A 62 1.65 1.78 10.93
C GLU A 62 3.06 1.79 10.32
N VAL A 63 3.22 2.02 9.01
CA VAL A 63 4.55 2.29 8.41
C VAL A 63 5.25 3.42 9.15
N GLY A 64 4.54 4.51 9.45
CA GLY A 64 5.08 5.66 10.17
C GLY A 64 5.50 5.40 11.62
N ARG A 65 5.19 4.22 12.17
CA ARG A 65 5.53 3.79 13.54
C ARG A 65 6.63 2.74 13.59
N VAL A 66 7.14 2.31 12.45
CA VAL A 66 8.21 1.31 12.37
C VAL A 66 9.50 2.02 11.94
N ASP A 67 10.44 2.14 12.86
CA ASP A 67 11.67 2.91 12.66
C ASP A 67 12.49 2.39 11.47
N VAL A 68 12.64 1.08 11.33
CA VAL A 68 13.38 0.49 10.19
C VAL A 68 12.76 0.87 8.84
N LEU A 69 11.43 0.92 8.73
CA LEU A 69 10.73 1.23 7.47
C LEU A 69 10.78 2.72 7.11
N THR A 70 11.08 3.59 8.07
CA THR A 70 11.14 5.04 7.87
C THR A 70 12.55 5.60 8.02
N LYS A 71 13.55 4.74 8.25
CA LYS A 71 14.95 5.12 8.49
C LYS A 71 15.48 6.05 7.39
N ASN A 72 15.24 5.69 6.13
CA ASN A 72 15.70 6.43 4.95
C ASN A 72 14.70 7.48 4.44
N PHE A 73 13.61 7.74 5.17
CA PHE A 73 12.66 8.79 4.77
C PHE A 73 13.18 10.18 5.12
N ASP A 74 13.06 11.09 4.16
CA ASP A 74 13.18 12.53 4.43
C ASP A 74 12.06 13.04 5.36
N ILE A 75 12.21 14.28 5.83
CA ILE A 75 11.28 14.93 6.76
C ILE A 75 9.85 14.96 6.19
N LEU A 76 9.70 15.20 4.90
CA LEU A 76 8.40 15.34 4.25
C LEU A 76 7.68 13.98 4.15
N ARG A 77 8.40 12.91 3.76
CA ARG A 77 7.88 11.55 3.74
C ARG A 77 7.50 11.07 5.14
N LYS A 78 8.33 11.33 6.15
CA LYS A 78 8.00 11.08 7.57
C LYS A 78 6.72 11.81 8.00
N THR A 79 6.57 13.06 7.59
CA THR A 79 5.38 13.86 7.89
C THR A 79 4.12 13.27 7.27
N PHE A 80 4.19 12.76 6.03
CA PHE A 80 3.04 12.12 5.40
C PHE A 80 2.58 10.86 6.16
N VAL A 81 3.50 9.93 6.46
CA VAL A 81 3.13 8.69 7.16
C VAL A 81 2.64 8.94 8.59
N LYS A 82 3.22 9.91 9.31
CA LYS A 82 2.70 10.38 10.62
C LYS A 82 1.26 10.86 10.54
N ASN A 83 0.88 11.47 9.41
CA ASN A 83 -0.49 11.91 9.13
C ASN A 83 -1.35 10.85 8.43
N SER A 84 -0.96 9.57 8.49
CA SER A 84 -1.67 8.44 7.85
C SER A 84 -1.84 8.59 6.32
N LYS A 85 -0.90 9.30 5.68
CA LYS A 85 -0.87 9.55 4.23
C LYS A 85 0.30 8.79 3.60
N SER A 86 0.10 8.34 2.36
CA SER A 86 1.19 7.74 1.58
C SER A 86 2.34 8.74 1.40
N PRO A 87 3.61 8.29 1.53
CA PRO A 87 4.75 9.13 1.24
C PRO A 87 4.86 9.42 -0.27
N LEU A 88 5.65 10.44 -0.61
CA LEU A 88 5.96 10.80 -2.00
C LEU A 88 6.91 9.79 -2.63
N VAL A 89 6.72 9.52 -3.93
CA VAL A 89 7.72 8.84 -4.76
C VAL A 89 8.75 9.85 -5.30
N ASP A 90 9.86 9.33 -5.80
CA ASP A 90 10.84 10.12 -6.55
C ASP A 90 10.20 10.72 -7.81
N ILE A 91 10.73 11.85 -8.27
CA ILE A 91 10.16 12.60 -9.40
C ILE A 91 10.05 11.72 -10.66
N LYS A 92 11.07 10.89 -10.92
CA LYS A 92 11.15 9.96 -12.05
C LYS A 92 10.06 8.88 -12.07
N ASP A 93 9.42 8.63 -10.93
CA ASP A 93 8.44 7.56 -10.72
C ASP A 93 7.00 8.08 -10.61
N ARG A 94 6.82 9.40 -10.80
CA ARG A 94 5.50 10.05 -10.85
C ARG A 94 4.82 9.80 -12.20
N LYS A 95 3.49 9.94 -12.22
CA LYS A 95 2.70 9.91 -13.45
C LYS A 95 1.57 10.95 -13.39
N GLY A 96 1.72 12.04 -14.12
CA GLY A 96 0.78 13.17 -14.08
C GLY A 96 0.62 13.72 -12.65
N GLY A 97 -0.62 13.87 -12.19
CA GLY A 97 -0.93 14.30 -10.82
C GLY A 97 -0.64 13.26 -9.72
N ARG A 98 -0.33 12.01 -10.07
CA ARG A 98 -0.07 10.92 -9.12
C ARG A 98 1.39 10.97 -8.67
N LYS A 99 1.60 11.37 -7.41
CA LYS A 99 2.94 11.70 -6.84
C LYS A 99 3.33 10.87 -5.62
N ARG A 100 2.49 9.92 -5.20
CA ARG A 100 2.66 9.13 -3.98
C ARG A 100 2.62 7.66 -4.30
N PHE A 101 3.20 6.84 -3.43
CA PHE A 101 3.05 5.39 -3.51
C PHE A 101 1.57 5.00 -3.48
N GLU A 102 1.27 3.89 -4.12
CA GLU A 102 -0.09 3.38 -4.28
C GLU A 102 -0.13 1.92 -3.84
N ILE A 103 -1.28 1.49 -3.32
CA ILE A 103 -1.52 0.10 -2.99
C ILE A 103 -2.39 -0.48 -4.11
N HIS A 104 -1.84 -1.45 -4.83
CA HIS A 104 -2.40 -2.12 -5.99
C HIS A 104 -2.83 -3.54 -5.62
N HIS A 105 -3.94 -4.01 -6.20
CA HIS A 105 -4.40 -5.40 -6.10
C HIS A 105 -3.77 -6.24 -7.20
N ILE A 106 -2.90 -7.19 -6.85
CA ILE A 106 -2.15 -8.05 -7.80
C ILE A 106 -3.11 -8.85 -8.68
N LYS A 107 -4.03 -9.59 -8.05
CA LYS A 107 -5.23 -10.10 -8.71
C LYS A 107 -6.32 -9.04 -8.61
N SER A 108 -6.84 -8.61 -9.75
CA SER A 108 -7.87 -7.58 -9.80
C SER A 108 -9.11 -8.01 -9.00
N ILE A 109 -9.82 -7.04 -8.42
CA ILE A 109 -11.05 -7.32 -7.68
C ILE A 109 -12.14 -7.86 -8.61
N GLU A 110 -12.18 -7.38 -9.86
CA GLU A 110 -13.13 -7.82 -10.88
C GLU A 110 -12.94 -9.30 -11.22
N ASP A 111 -11.70 -9.80 -11.18
CA ASP A 111 -11.37 -11.22 -11.38
C ASP A 111 -11.49 -12.05 -10.08
N GLY A 112 -12.09 -11.50 -9.02
CA GLY A 112 -12.24 -12.16 -7.73
C GLY A 112 -10.99 -12.12 -6.85
N GLY A 113 -10.16 -11.09 -7.00
CA GLY A 113 -9.08 -10.78 -6.07
C GLY A 113 -9.60 -10.26 -4.74
N ALA A 114 -9.04 -10.76 -3.63
CA ALA A 114 -9.45 -10.36 -2.29
C ALA A 114 -9.06 -8.92 -1.99
N VAL A 115 -9.99 -8.13 -1.44
CA VAL A 115 -9.82 -6.69 -1.21
C VAL A 115 -8.84 -6.39 -0.07
N TYR A 116 -8.88 -7.20 1.00
CA TYR A 116 -8.16 -6.99 2.26
C TYR A 116 -7.14 -8.10 2.56
N ASP A 117 -6.86 -8.97 1.58
CA ASP A 117 -5.78 -9.94 1.69
C ASP A 117 -4.46 -9.27 1.35
N ILE A 118 -3.56 -9.15 2.34
CA ILE A 118 -2.28 -8.47 2.16
C ILE A 118 -1.41 -9.16 1.11
N ASP A 119 -1.53 -10.48 0.95
CA ASP A 119 -0.78 -11.22 -0.06
C ASP A 119 -1.23 -10.87 -1.50
N ASN A 120 -2.43 -10.30 -1.64
CA ASN A 120 -2.95 -9.77 -2.90
C ASN A 120 -2.61 -8.30 -3.12
N LEU A 121 -1.78 -7.68 -2.26
CA LEU A 121 -1.48 -6.24 -2.33
C LEU A 121 0.00 -5.97 -2.59
N GLY A 122 0.24 -5.11 -3.57
CA GLY A 122 1.56 -4.55 -3.88
C GLY A 122 1.61 -3.04 -3.65
N ILE A 123 2.65 -2.55 -2.99
CA ILE A 123 2.98 -1.13 -2.91
C ILE A 123 3.83 -0.78 -4.13
N THR A 124 3.33 0.13 -4.95
CA THR A 124 3.92 0.46 -6.26
C THR A 124 4.04 1.97 -6.46
N THR A 125 4.89 2.38 -7.40
CA THR A 125 4.96 3.77 -7.84
C THR A 125 3.87 4.06 -8.89
N PRO A 126 3.39 5.31 -9.03
CA PRO A 126 2.40 5.66 -10.05
C PRO A 126 2.83 5.32 -11.47
N LYS A 127 4.12 5.51 -11.79
CA LYS A 127 4.67 5.15 -13.10
C LYS A 127 4.59 3.63 -13.33
N ASN A 128 4.99 2.83 -12.34
CA ASN A 128 4.92 1.37 -12.45
C ASN A 128 3.47 0.87 -12.45
N HIS A 129 2.59 1.43 -11.62
CA HIS A 129 1.18 1.03 -11.58
C HIS A 129 0.49 1.22 -12.93
N VAL A 130 0.83 2.28 -13.68
CA VAL A 130 0.34 2.40 -15.06
C VAL A 130 0.90 1.31 -15.97
N ASN A 131 2.16 0.90 -15.79
CA ASN A 131 2.75 -0.18 -16.59
C ASN A 131 2.16 -1.56 -16.28
N ILE A 132 1.75 -1.81 -15.03
CA ILE A 132 1.09 -3.08 -14.65
C ILE A 132 -0.23 -3.27 -15.41
N HIS A 133 -0.94 -2.18 -15.72
CA HIS A 133 -2.25 -2.19 -16.41
C HIS A 133 -2.17 -1.76 -17.88
N LYS A 134 -0.98 -1.84 -18.48
CA LYS A 134 -0.84 -1.70 -19.94
C LYS A 134 -1.13 -3.02 -20.61
#